data_AF-A0A8T3LKN6-F1
#
_entry.id   AF-A0A8T3LKN6-F1
#
_cell.length_a   1.000
_cell.length_b   1.000
_cell.length_c   1.000
_cell.angle_alpha   90.00
_cell.angle_beta   90.00
_cell.angle_gamma   90.00
#
_symmetry.space_group_name_H-M   'P 1'
#
loop_
_entity.id
_entity.type
_entity.pdbx_description
1 polymer ?
#
loop_
_entity_poly.entity_id
_entity_poly.type
_entity_poly.pdbx_seq_one_letter_code
_entity_poly.pdbx_strand_id
1 'polypeptide(L)' 'GPTDTTFTAENLELAFSGVLRHVTLNGSEESIITDDEHPFVAHRPSAVQREAR' A
#
# COMPACT_ATOMS: atom_id res chain seq x y z
N GLY A 1 -8.76 23.26 -1.36
CA GLY A 1 -7.84 24.40 -1.52
C GLY A 1 -6.82 24.03 -2.58
N PRO A 2 -5.63 24.64 -2.57
CA PRO A 2 -4.50 24.19 -3.38
C PRO A 2 -4.17 22.72 -3.06
N THR A 3 -3.82 21.93 -4.07
CA THR A 3 -3.50 20.50 -3.93
C THR A 3 -2.44 20.25 -2.87
N ASP A 4 -1.34 20.99 -2.95
CA ASP A 4 -0.17 20.85 -2.06
C ASP A 4 -0.52 21.04 -0.57
N THR A 5 -1.56 21.81 -0.29
CA THR A 5 -2.03 22.09 1.07
C THR A 5 -3.26 21.28 1.47
N THR A 6 -3.93 20.64 0.51
CA THR A 6 -5.15 19.85 0.75
C THR A 6 -4.82 18.38 0.94
N PHE A 7 -3.90 17.82 0.14
CA PHE A 7 -3.57 16.39 0.11
C PHE A 7 -2.25 16.08 0.84
N THR A 8 -2.09 16.63 2.04
CA THR A 8 -0.99 16.24 2.93
C THR A 8 -1.30 14.88 3.57
N ALA A 9 -0.27 14.15 4.00
CA ALA A 9 -0.45 12.88 4.70
C ALA A 9 -1.34 13.03 5.96
N GLU A 10 -1.08 14.06 6.76
CA GLU A 10 -1.88 14.39 7.96
C GLU A 10 -3.36 14.62 7.62
N ASN A 11 -3.65 15.38 6.55
CA ASN A 11 -5.05 15.63 6.16
C ASN A 11 -5.76 14.35 5.72
N LEU A 12 -5.06 13.46 5.01
CA LEU A 12 -5.62 12.17 4.59
C LEU A 12 -5.85 11.27 5.81
N GLU A 13 -4.90 11.17 6.74
CA GLU A 13 -5.07 10.41 7.98
C GLU A 13 -6.29 10.89 8.77
N LEU A 14 -6.49 12.21 8.90
CA LEU A 14 -7.67 12.78 9.56
C LEU A 14 -8.97 12.47 8.81
N ALA A 15 -8.97 12.63 7.48
CA ALA A 15 -10.16 12.41 6.65
C ALA A 15 -10.66 10.96 6.67
N PHE A 16 -9.73 10.00 6.78
CA PHE A 16 -10.02 8.57 6.79
C PHE A 16 -9.97 7.95 8.19
N SER A 17 -10.04 8.76 9.25
CA SER A 17 -10.02 8.30 10.65
C SER A 17 -8.81 7.40 10.99
N GLY A 18 -7.69 7.56 10.28
CA GLY A 18 -6.49 6.75 10.40
C GLY A 18 -6.56 5.38 9.70
N VAL A 19 -7.65 5.05 9.00
CA VAL A 19 -7.82 3.76 8.30
C VAL A 19 -7.28 3.88 6.88
N LEU A 20 -5.96 3.95 6.76
CA LEU A 20 -5.27 3.95 5.47
C LEU A 20 -4.31 2.78 5.40
N ARG A 21 -4.22 2.15 4.22
CA ARG A 21 -3.27 1.10 3.92
C ARG A 21 -2.01 1.71 3.34
N HIS A 22 -0.85 1.23 3.79
CA HIS A 22 0.44 1.59 3.24
C HIS A 22 0.92 0.46 2.33
N VAL A 23 1.11 0.77 1.05
CA VAL A 23 1.54 -0.20 0.04
C VAL A 23 2.90 0.22 -0.49
N THR A 24 3.89 -0.64 -0.35
CA THR A 24 5.20 -0.47 -0.96
C THR A 24 5.18 -1.07 -2.36
N LEU A 25 5.59 -0.30 -3.36
CA LEU A 25 5.74 -0.83 -4.71
C LEU A 25 7.07 -1.59 -4.81
N ASN A 26 7.01 -2.87 -5.19
CA ASN A 26 8.20 -3.73 -5.30
C ASN A 26 9.27 -3.08 -6.21
N GLY A 27 10.49 -2.94 -5.70
CA GLY A 27 11.61 -2.35 -6.42
C GLY A 27 11.70 -0.83 -6.34
N SER A 28 10.89 -0.18 -5.50
CA SER A 28 10.97 1.25 -5.19
C SER A 28 11.00 1.47 -3.67
N GLU A 29 11.51 2.62 -3.24
CA GLU A 29 11.33 3.12 -1.87
C GLU A 29 10.03 3.93 -1.71
N GLU A 30 9.18 3.95 -2.75
CA GLU A 30 7.94 4.70 -2.77
C GLU A 30 6.84 3.96 -1.99
N SER A 31 6.18 4.69 -1.09
CA SER A 31 5.05 4.21 -0.29
C SER A 31 3.79 4.94 -0.71
N ILE A 32 2.76 4.19 -1.09
CA ILE A 32 1.44 4.70 -1.41
C ILE A 32 0.54 4.57 -0.18
N ILE A 33 -0.21 5.61 0.12
CA ILE A 33 -1.26 5.61 1.14
C ILE A 33 -2.61 5.53 0.42
N THR A 34 -3.49 4.60 0.82
CA THR A 34 -4.77 4.36 0.15
C THR A 34 -5.89 3.97 1.11
N ASP A 35 -7.11 4.44 0.83
CA ASP A 35 -8.36 4.08 1.52
C ASP A 35 -9.01 2.80 0.95
N ASP A 36 -8.40 2.24 -0.09
CA ASP A 36 -9.00 1.22 -0.93
C ASP A 36 -9.33 -0.06 -0.14
N GLU A 37 -10.60 -0.43 -0.10
CA GLU A 37 -11.12 -1.58 0.67
C GLU A 37 -10.90 -2.94 -0.01
N HIS A 38 -10.16 -2.97 -1.12
CA HIS A 38 -9.94 -4.22 -1.85
C HIS A 38 -9.28 -5.28 -0.97
N PRO A 39 -9.73 -6.55 -1.06
CA PRO A 39 -9.11 -7.63 -0.34
C PRO A 39 -7.63 -7.70 -0.72
N PHE A 40 -6.76 -7.55 0.28
CA PHE A 40 -5.33 -7.66 0.08
C PHE A 40 -4.96 -9.08 -0.37
N VAL A 41 -4.56 -9.24 -1.65
CA VAL A 41 -4.08 -10.51 -2.20
C VAL A 41 -2.55 -10.50 -2.19
N ALA A 42 -1.96 -11.06 -1.13
CA ALA A 42 -0.53 -11.33 -1.10
C ALA A 42 -0.21 -12.49 -2.06
N HIS A 43 0.44 -12.21 -3.19
CA HIS A 43 1.08 -13.24 -4.00
C HIS A 43 2.31 -13.76 -3.26
N ARG A 44 2.17 -14.88 -2.55
CA ARG A 44 3.33 -15.60 -2.03
C ARG A 44 4.12 -16.13 -3.24
N PRO A 45 5.44 -15.86 -3.35
CA PRO A 45 6.23 -16.52 -4.38
C PRO A 45 6.10 -18.03 -4.18
N SER A 46 5.64 -18.73 -5.21
CA SER A 46 5.50 -20.18 -5.19
C SER A 46 6.84 -20.78 -4.82
N ALA A 47 6.87 -21.63 -3.79
CA ALA A 47 8.07 -22.37 -3.45
C ALA A 47 8.49 -23.16 -4.70
N VAL A 48 9.66 -22.85 -5.24
CA VAL A 48 10.31 -23.64 -6.28
C VAL A 48 10.36 -25.07 -5.76
N GLN A 49 9.59 -25.98 -6.39
CA GLN A 49 9.73 -27.41 -6.18
C GLN A 49 11.15 -27.76 -6.59
N ARG A 50 12.06 -27.85 -5.62
CA ARG A 50 13.32 -28.54 -5.83
C ARG A 50 12.98 -30.02 -5.98
N GLU A 51 13.14 -30.49 -7.21
CA GLU A 51 13.32 -31.89 -7.58
C GLU A 51 14.08 -32.68 -6.50
N ALA A 52 13.53 -33.82 -6.11
CA ALA A 52 14.32 -34.92 -5.60
C ALA A 52 14.06 -36.14 -6.49
N ARG A 53 15.14 -36.52 -7.15
CA ARG A 53 15.36 -37.63 -8.08
C ARG A 53 15.07 -39.00 -7.49
#